data_AF-A0A945VIC0-F1
#
_entry.id   AF-A0A945VIC0-F1
#
_cell.length_a   1.000
_cell.length_b   1.000
_cell.length_c   1.000
_cell.angle_alpha   90.00
_cell.angle_beta   90.00
_cell.angle_gamma   90.00
#
_symmetry.space_group_name_H-M   'P 1'
#
loop_
_entity.id
_entity.type
_entity.pdbx_description
1 polymer ?
#
loop_
_entity_poly.entity_id
_entity_poly.type
_entity_poly.pdbx_seq_one_letter_code
_entity_poly.pdbx_strand_id
1 'polypeptide(L)'
;MSNRYMPDLMGLAISVSAIYYLIYAKIQGNHLEKGFFISGLLAGVRLSYLPLIIFPLMKIFVLSNRKQSLTKSFLIGVFIWLVPMVLLTGASDLIMMAKKQTSGHFMDFGGTILTEQGLFDRFILLIKSVWADGFGGYWSSRGVTSIFLSTILLIQFIISLKDVSKKWISENKIKPIIICMGIYFLWILLFQNVVYKSRHVLPIIFFLCILLIEGQEKYRGKLFSGIVYTYFAILLFHNANLINQHKNFTAVKKLKDYISADGGFDTIISIPLMNFYFKSHQIKADFIDVDNDQDIKKVLFGSSNNRKVLMVGDYRHLFDHKKSSFSRDTAFYHNPYMNQMWSKITTFQMIK
;
A
#
# COMPACT_ATOMS: atom_id res chain seq x y z
N MET A 1 -7.71 3.16 5.39
CA MET A 1 -6.59 2.34 5.92
C MET A 1 -6.59 2.22 7.45
N SER A 2 -7.27 3.11 8.19
CA SER A 2 -7.39 3.04 9.67
C SER A 2 -8.09 1.80 10.22
N ASN A 3 -8.96 1.16 9.44
CA ASN A 3 -9.76 0.02 9.92
C ASN A 3 -9.03 -1.33 9.76
N ARG A 4 -7.76 -1.34 9.32
CA ARG A 4 -6.94 -2.55 9.23
C ARG A 4 -5.76 -2.40 10.19
N TYR A 5 -5.47 -3.45 10.95
CA TYR A 5 -4.26 -3.54 11.78
C TYR A 5 -3.03 -3.59 10.88
N MET A 6 -2.52 -2.42 10.49
CA MET A 6 -1.33 -2.27 9.67
C MET A 6 -0.42 -1.21 10.28
N PRO A 7 0.91 -1.37 10.16
CA PRO A 7 1.87 -0.41 10.71
C PRO A 7 1.91 0.92 9.96
N ASP A 8 1.14 1.10 8.88
CA ASP A 8 1.17 2.28 8.01
C ASP A 8 0.87 3.59 8.76
N LEU A 9 -0.17 3.62 9.59
CA LEU A 9 -0.55 4.83 10.34
C LEU A 9 0.38 5.11 11.52
N MET A 10 0.78 4.07 12.24
CA MET A 10 1.78 4.19 13.32
C MET A 10 3.11 4.67 12.75
N GLY A 11 3.56 4.08 11.64
CA GLY A 11 4.76 4.51 10.92
C GLY A 11 4.65 5.95 10.43
N LEU A 12 3.48 6.37 9.94
CA LEU A 12 3.25 7.76 9.56
C LEU A 12 3.40 8.68 10.77
N ALA A 13 2.70 8.40 11.88
CA ALA A 13 2.78 9.22 13.08
C ALA A 13 4.22 9.37 13.60
N ILE A 14 4.96 8.26 13.67
CA ILE A 14 6.38 8.26 14.04
C ILE A 14 7.22 9.08 13.06
N SER A 15 6.99 8.96 11.75
CA SER A 15 7.71 9.74 10.74
C SER A 15 7.46 11.25 10.85
N VAL A 16 6.22 11.66 11.18
CA VAL A 16 5.86 13.06 11.42
C VAL A 16 6.55 13.56 12.70
N SER A 17 6.54 12.78 13.78
CA SER A 17 7.26 13.13 15.00
C SER A 17 8.77 13.26 14.77
N ALA A 18 9.37 12.37 13.98
CA ALA A 18 10.78 12.47 13.60
C ALA A 18 11.06 13.76 12.83
N ILE A 19 10.25 14.08 11.81
CA ILE A 19 10.38 15.31 11.03
C ILE A 19 10.21 16.56 11.90
N TYR A 20 9.25 16.57 12.81
CA TYR A 20 9.07 17.66 13.76
C TYR A 20 10.36 17.92 14.55
N TYR A 21 10.96 16.89 15.15
CA TYR A 21 12.18 17.06 15.94
C TYR A 21 13.41 17.42 15.10
N LEU A 22 13.54 16.83 13.90
CA LEU A 22 14.71 17.05 13.04
C LEU A 22 14.67 18.41 12.32
N ILE A 23 13.49 18.88 11.89
CA ILE A 23 13.35 20.10 11.09
C ILE A 23 12.88 21.29 11.93
N TYR A 24 11.85 21.12 12.77
CA TYR A 24 11.22 22.23 13.49
C TYR A 24 11.84 22.48 14.87
N ALA A 25 11.97 21.45 15.70
CA ALA A 25 12.45 21.58 17.07
C ALA A 25 13.97 21.86 17.17
N LYS A 26 14.70 21.76 16.04
CA LYS A 26 16.13 22.10 15.94
C LYS A 26 16.43 23.51 16.44
N ILE A 27 15.47 24.43 16.29
CA ILE A 27 15.61 25.85 16.71
C ILE A 27 15.74 25.99 18.24
N GLN A 28 15.32 24.98 19.02
CA GLN A 28 15.38 25.00 20.49
C GLN A 28 16.51 24.12 21.09
N GLY A 29 17.43 23.59 20.26
CA GLY A 29 18.73 23.03 20.69
C GLY A 29 18.75 21.67 21.42
N ASN A 30 17.67 21.27 22.11
CA ASN A 30 17.68 20.16 23.08
C ASN A 30 16.86 18.91 22.70
N HIS A 31 16.44 18.76 21.45
CA HIS A 31 15.51 17.68 21.07
C HIS A 31 15.95 16.84 19.85
N LEU A 32 17.20 16.98 19.38
CA LEU A 32 17.69 16.22 18.22
C LEU A 32 17.85 14.73 18.53
N GLU A 33 18.26 14.39 19.74
CA GLU A 33 18.35 13.02 20.25
C GLU A 33 17.00 12.30 20.15
N LYS A 34 15.89 12.98 20.47
CA LYS A 34 14.53 12.45 20.31
C LYS A 34 14.22 12.14 18.83
N GLY A 35 14.61 13.03 17.92
CA GLY A 35 14.46 12.80 16.47
C GLY A 35 15.21 11.55 15.99
N PHE A 36 16.46 11.36 16.42
CA PHE A 36 17.25 10.17 16.09
C PHE A 36 16.68 8.89 16.73
N PHE A 37 16.25 8.96 17.98
CA PHE A 37 15.60 7.86 18.68
C PHE A 37 14.32 7.38 17.97
N ILE A 38 13.42 8.32 17.65
CA ILE A 38 12.16 8.04 16.93
C ILE A 38 12.46 7.49 15.51
N SER A 39 13.55 7.94 14.88
CA SER A 39 13.99 7.40 13.59
C SER A 39 14.45 5.94 13.67
N GLY A 40 15.14 5.56 14.75
CA GLY A 40 15.50 4.16 15.03
C GLY A 40 14.28 3.26 15.26
N LEU A 41 13.26 3.78 15.96
CA LEU A 41 11.97 3.10 16.11
C LEU A 41 11.22 2.96 14.78
N LEU A 42 11.27 3.98 13.92
CA LEU A 42 10.64 3.94 12.59
C LEU A 42 11.16 2.79 11.73
N ALA A 43 12.45 2.46 11.84
CA ALA A 43 13.05 1.33 11.13
C ALA A 43 12.35 0.00 11.46
N GLY A 44 11.94 -0.21 12.72
CA GLY A 44 11.23 -1.40 13.17
C GLY A 44 9.75 -1.40 12.84
N VAL A 45 9.08 -0.24 12.98
CA VAL A 45 7.64 -0.13 12.71
C VAL A 45 7.35 -0.17 11.21
N ARG A 46 8.08 0.63 10.43
CA ARG A 46 7.85 0.82 8.99
C ARG A 46 9.14 1.23 8.28
N LEU A 47 10.02 0.26 8.04
CA LEU A 47 11.30 0.48 7.35
C LEU A 47 11.15 1.27 6.04
N SER A 48 10.08 1.02 5.27
CA SER A 48 9.83 1.68 4.00
C SER A 48 9.65 3.20 4.09
N TYR A 49 9.43 3.76 5.29
CA TYR A 49 9.29 5.21 5.50
C TYR A 49 10.61 5.89 5.89
N LEU A 50 11.71 5.16 6.14
CA LEU A 50 13.02 5.78 6.39
C LEU A 50 13.50 6.73 5.28
N PRO A 51 13.31 6.44 3.97
CA PRO A 51 13.72 7.34 2.89
C PRO A 51 13.10 8.74 2.98
N LEU A 52 11.93 8.87 3.62
CA LEU A 52 11.32 10.17 3.87
C LEU A 52 12.17 11.04 4.79
N ILE A 53 12.81 10.46 5.81
CA ILE A 53 13.53 11.20 6.86
C ILE A 53 15.05 11.16 6.70
N ILE A 54 15.56 10.46 5.68
CA ILE A 54 16.99 10.24 5.50
C ILE A 54 17.76 11.55 5.27
N PHE A 55 17.18 12.49 4.53
CA PHE A 55 17.81 13.78 4.25
C PHE A 55 18.08 14.60 5.53
N PRO A 56 17.08 14.92 6.37
CA PRO A 56 17.32 15.68 7.59
C PRO A 56 18.20 14.90 8.58
N LEU A 57 18.07 13.57 8.66
CA LEU A 57 18.97 12.74 9.49
C LEU A 57 20.43 12.90 9.09
N MET A 58 20.77 12.65 7.82
CA MET A 58 22.14 12.73 7.33
C MET A 58 22.70 14.15 7.44
N LYS A 59 21.90 15.16 7.06
CA LYS A 59 22.31 16.57 7.17
C LYS A 59 22.64 16.95 8.61
N ILE A 60 21.82 16.56 9.58
CA ILE A 60 22.06 16.87 11.00
C ILE A 60 23.25 16.08 11.53
N PHE A 61 23.39 14.81 11.16
CA PHE A 61 24.50 13.97 11.60
C PHE A 61 25.85 14.52 11.14
N VAL A 62 25.96 14.95 9.88
CA VAL A 62 27.20 15.50 9.32
C VAL A 62 27.58 16.83 9.98
N LEU A 63 26.61 17.72 10.20
CA LEU A 63 26.82 19.08 10.73
C LEU A 63 26.92 19.15 12.27
N SER A 64 26.54 18.10 12.99
CA SER A 64 26.51 18.11 14.45
C SER A 64 27.86 17.71 15.06
N ASN A 65 28.26 18.43 16.11
CA ASN A 65 29.40 18.04 16.96
C ASN A 65 29.04 16.89 17.93
N ARG A 66 27.75 16.60 18.14
CA ARG A 66 27.24 15.60 19.10
C ARG A 66 27.02 14.22 18.46
N LYS A 67 27.86 13.80 17.51
CA LYS A 67 27.66 12.57 16.71
C LYS A 67 27.44 11.33 17.57
N GLN A 68 28.26 11.14 18.61
CA GLN A 68 28.15 10.00 19.52
C GLN A 68 26.79 9.93 20.23
N SER A 69 26.26 11.06 20.70
CA SER A 69 24.94 11.14 21.37
C SER A 69 23.81 10.77 20.39
N LEU A 70 23.88 11.29 19.16
CA LEU A 70 22.89 11.02 18.12
C LEU A 70 22.90 9.54 17.69
N THR A 71 24.09 8.96 17.51
CA THR A 71 24.24 7.53 17.21
C THR A 71 23.68 6.66 18.34
N LYS A 72 24.03 6.96 19.59
CA LYS A 72 23.47 6.24 20.76
C LYS A 72 21.95 6.31 20.78
N SER A 73 21.37 7.50 20.58
CA SER A 73 19.91 7.68 20.56
C SER A 73 19.24 6.85 19.47
N PHE A 74 19.79 6.85 18.26
CA PHE A 74 19.28 6.03 17.15
C PHE A 74 19.38 4.53 17.46
N LEU A 75 20.52 4.06 17.96
CA LEU A 75 20.74 2.65 18.30
C LEU A 75 19.79 2.17 19.41
N ILE A 76 19.55 2.98 20.44
CA ILE A 76 18.56 2.66 21.48
C ILE A 76 17.17 2.47 20.85
N GLY A 77 16.77 3.35 19.93
CA GLY A 77 15.52 3.20 19.17
C GLY A 77 15.45 1.91 18.35
N VAL A 78 16.57 1.47 17.77
CA VAL A 78 16.64 0.20 17.03
C VAL A 78 16.55 -1.01 17.97
N PHE A 79 17.30 -0.98 19.08
CA PHE A 79 17.37 -2.12 19.99
C PHE A 79 16.06 -2.41 20.72
N ILE A 80 15.21 -1.41 20.93
CA ILE A 80 13.87 -1.59 21.53
C ILE A 80 13.05 -2.64 20.79
N TRP A 81 13.13 -2.69 19.45
CA TRP A 81 12.38 -3.68 18.66
C TRP A 81 13.25 -4.84 18.20
N LEU A 82 14.53 -4.61 17.93
CA LEU A 82 15.42 -5.65 17.40
C LEU A 82 15.76 -6.71 18.44
N VAL A 83 16.03 -6.32 19.70
CA VAL A 83 16.40 -7.28 20.77
C VAL A 83 15.26 -8.26 21.05
N PRO A 84 13.99 -7.82 21.29
CA PRO A 84 12.89 -8.77 21.45
C PRO A 84 12.70 -9.67 20.23
N MET A 85 12.84 -9.13 19.01
CA MET A 85 12.68 -9.90 17.78
C MET A 85 13.75 -11.00 17.64
N VAL A 86 15.00 -10.71 17.99
CA VAL A 86 16.09 -11.69 17.98
C VAL A 86 15.88 -12.75 19.07
N LEU A 87 15.41 -12.35 20.26
CA LEU A 87 15.15 -13.30 21.36
C LEU A 87 13.99 -14.27 21.05
N LEU A 88 12.97 -13.80 20.33
CA LEU A 88 11.81 -14.63 19.96
C LEU A 88 12.07 -15.55 18.77
N THR A 89 12.79 -15.07 17.76
CA THR A 89 12.97 -15.79 16.49
C THR A 89 14.30 -16.53 16.40
N GLY A 90 15.33 -16.06 17.09
CA GLY A 90 16.71 -16.49 16.86
C GLY A 90 17.41 -15.69 15.75
N ALA A 91 18.70 -15.40 15.93
CA ALA A 91 19.46 -14.54 15.02
C ALA A 91 19.65 -15.16 13.62
N SER A 92 19.91 -16.47 13.54
CA SER A 92 20.11 -17.19 12.27
C SER A 92 18.85 -17.14 11.40
N ASP A 93 17.70 -17.47 12.00
CA ASP A 93 16.42 -17.53 11.31
C ASP A 93 15.97 -16.13 10.90
N LEU A 94 16.18 -15.11 11.74
CA LEU A 94 15.90 -13.73 11.40
C LEU A 94 16.70 -13.28 10.17
N ILE A 95 18.00 -13.59 10.10
CA ILE A 95 18.84 -13.24 8.94
C ILE A 95 18.39 -13.99 7.68
N MET A 96 18.09 -15.29 7.81
CA MET A 96 17.59 -16.09 6.69
C MET A 96 16.27 -15.55 6.16
N MET A 97 15.31 -15.26 7.04
CA MET A 97 14.02 -14.68 6.67
C MET A 97 14.19 -13.29 6.05
N ALA A 98 15.07 -12.44 6.61
CA ALA A 98 15.35 -11.12 6.05
C ALA A 98 15.90 -11.21 4.62
N LYS A 99 16.90 -12.09 4.37
CA LYS A 99 17.44 -12.32 3.02
C LYS A 99 16.36 -12.79 2.05
N LYS A 100 15.56 -13.79 2.44
CA LYS A 100 14.48 -14.33 1.60
C LYS A 100 13.42 -13.27 1.29
N GLN A 101 13.01 -12.49 2.29
CA GLN A 101 12.02 -11.42 2.12
C GLN A 101 12.54 -10.26 1.28
N THR A 102 13.79 -9.84 1.48
CA THR A 102 14.40 -8.78 0.66
C THR A 102 14.52 -9.24 -0.78
N SER A 103 15.10 -10.43 -1.03
CA SER A 103 15.25 -10.96 -2.39
C SER A 103 13.88 -11.11 -3.07
N GLY A 104 12.91 -11.75 -2.40
CA GLY A 104 11.58 -11.95 -2.96
C GLY A 104 10.81 -10.65 -3.17
N HIS A 105 10.95 -9.65 -2.28
CA HIS A 105 10.35 -8.34 -2.50
C HIS A 105 10.94 -7.68 -3.76
N PHE A 106 12.25 -7.67 -3.94
CA PHE A 106 12.85 -6.99 -5.08
C PHE A 106 12.71 -7.74 -6.40
N MET A 107 12.73 -9.08 -6.39
CA MET A 107 12.81 -9.90 -7.59
C MET A 107 11.51 -10.64 -7.96
N ASP A 108 10.63 -10.92 -7.00
CA ASP A 108 9.51 -11.84 -7.24
C ASP A 108 8.13 -11.18 -7.05
N PHE A 109 7.86 -10.50 -5.92
CA PHE A 109 6.50 -10.11 -5.54
C PHE A 109 6.32 -8.69 -4.99
N GLY A 110 7.40 -7.91 -4.80
CA GLY A 110 7.32 -6.60 -4.16
C GLY A 110 6.85 -5.47 -5.06
N GLY A 111 6.55 -5.74 -6.33
CA GLY A 111 6.05 -4.74 -7.27
C GLY A 111 7.07 -3.64 -7.51
N THR A 112 8.35 -3.98 -7.60
CA THR A 112 9.45 -3.03 -7.90
C THR A 112 9.56 -2.81 -9.41
N ILE A 113 10.47 -1.93 -9.83
CA ILE A 113 10.81 -1.76 -11.25
C ILE A 113 11.31 -3.07 -11.91
N LEU A 114 11.83 -4.01 -11.12
CA LEU A 114 12.36 -5.28 -11.63
C LEU A 114 11.24 -6.31 -11.86
N THR A 115 10.21 -6.30 -11.01
CA THR A 115 9.11 -7.29 -11.08
C THR A 115 7.97 -6.83 -11.99
N GLU A 116 7.71 -5.53 -12.07
CA GLU A 116 6.60 -4.94 -12.83
C GLU A 116 7.13 -3.97 -13.87
N GLN A 117 6.97 -4.33 -15.15
CA GLN A 117 7.46 -3.56 -16.29
C GLN A 117 6.53 -2.38 -16.59
N GLY A 118 7.11 -1.24 -17.00
CA GLY A 118 6.35 -0.04 -17.38
C GLY A 118 6.47 1.10 -16.36
N LEU A 119 7.58 1.83 -16.39
CA LEU A 119 7.78 3.03 -15.55
C LEU A 119 6.66 4.07 -15.71
N PHE A 120 6.13 4.20 -16.92
CA PHE A 120 5.05 5.13 -17.23
C PHE A 120 3.74 4.74 -16.53
N ASP A 121 3.36 3.47 -16.57
CA ASP A 121 2.16 2.97 -15.90
C ASP A 121 2.28 3.11 -14.39
N ARG A 122 3.46 2.82 -13.82
CA ARG A 122 3.76 3.05 -12.40
C ARG A 122 3.57 4.50 -12.02
N PHE A 123 4.05 5.43 -12.84
CA PHE A 123 3.89 6.86 -12.61
C PHE A 123 2.41 7.27 -12.65
N ILE A 124 1.65 6.87 -13.68
CA ILE A 124 0.22 7.17 -13.78
C ILE A 124 -0.55 6.60 -12.58
N LEU A 125 -0.29 5.35 -12.21
CA LEU A 125 -0.96 4.69 -11.08
C LEU A 125 -0.57 5.32 -9.74
N LEU A 126 0.66 5.81 -9.61
CA LEU A 126 1.09 6.56 -8.44
C LEU A 126 0.35 7.89 -8.32
N ILE A 127 0.24 8.64 -9.42
CA ILE A 127 -0.55 9.88 -9.47
C ILE A 127 -2.01 9.61 -9.18
N LYS A 128 -2.59 8.57 -9.78
CA LYS A 128 -3.96 8.10 -9.49
C LYS A 128 -4.13 7.78 -8.00
N SER A 129 -3.16 7.11 -7.39
CA SER A 129 -3.21 6.75 -5.97
C SER A 129 -3.19 7.98 -5.06
N VAL A 130 -2.40 9.00 -5.39
CA VAL A 130 -2.38 10.26 -4.63
C VAL A 130 -3.68 11.05 -4.87
N TRP A 131 -4.06 11.23 -6.13
CA TRP A 131 -5.19 12.07 -6.54
C TRP A 131 -6.55 11.47 -6.21
N ALA A 132 -6.83 10.28 -6.77
CA ALA A 132 -8.11 9.62 -6.61
C ALA A 132 -8.18 8.92 -5.24
N ASP A 133 -7.25 8.02 -4.93
CA ASP A 133 -7.36 7.22 -3.70
C ASP A 133 -7.04 8.02 -2.42
N GLY A 134 -6.17 9.03 -2.51
CA GLY A 134 -5.83 9.92 -1.40
C GLY A 134 -6.84 11.03 -1.17
N PHE A 135 -7.08 11.87 -2.18
CA PHE A 135 -7.89 13.08 -2.05
C PHE A 135 -9.33 12.95 -2.58
N GLY A 136 -9.76 11.77 -3.02
CA GLY A 136 -11.12 11.60 -3.54
C GLY A 136 -11.33 12.21 -4.94
N GLY A 137 -10.25 12.58 -5.64
CA GLY A 137 -10.31 13.14 -6.99
C GLY A 137 -10.97 12.21 -8.01
N TYR A 138 -11.35 12.79 -9.14
CA TYR A 138 -11.98 12.12 -10.26
C TYR A 138 -10.97 11.24 -10.98
N TRP A 139 -11.45 10.09 -11.42
CA TRP A 139 -10.78 9.19 -12.35
C TRP A 139 -11.87 8.56 -13.23
N SER A 140 -11.51 8.00 -14.38
CA SER A 140 -12.49 7.50 -15.38
C SER A 140 -13.52 6.49 -14.86
N SER A 141 -13.24 5.82 -13.73
CA SER A 141 -14.15 4.86 -13.10
C SER A 141 -14.88 5.39 -11.85
N ARG A 142 -14.92 6.71 -11.63
CA ARG A 142 -15.60 7.34 -10.48
C ARG A 142 -16.80 8.17 -10.89
N GLY A 143 -17.74 8.31 -9.95
CA GLY A 143 -18.98 9.07 -10.16
C GLY A 143 -18.77 10.58 -10.25
N VAL A 144 -19.79 11.29 -10.75
CA VAL A 144 -19.79 12.74 -11.03
C VAL A 144 -19.42 13.59 -9.80
N THR A 145 -19.79 13.17 -8.59
CA THR A 145 -19.46 13.90 -7.35
C THR A 145 -17.94 14.03 -7.11
N SER A 146 -17.12 13.13 -7.67
CA SER A 146 -15.66 13.25 -7.62
C SER A 146 -15.09 14.31 -8.57
N ILE A 147 -15.84 14.69 -9.62
CA ILE A 147 -15.49 15.85 -10.47
C ILE A 147 -15.57 17.13 -9.64
N PHE A 148 -16.62 17.29 -8.84
CA PHE A 148 -16.76 18.45 -7.96
C PHE A 148 -15.63 18.52 -6.91
N LEU A 149 -15.27 17.39 -6.29
CA LEU A 149 -14.10 17.29 -5.40
C LEU A 149 -12.81 17.70 -6.12
N SER A 150 -12.64 17.26 -7.36
CA SER A 150 -11.47 17.58 -8.19
C SER A 150 -11.36 19.07 -8.45
N THR A 151 -12.46 19.73 -8.79
CA THR A 151 -12.49 21.17 -9.06
C THR A 151 -12.09 21.96 -7.82
N ILE A 152 -12.68 21.65 -6.66
CA ILE A 152 -12.31 22.29 -5.39
C ILE A 152 -10.82 22.07 -5.10
N LEU A 153 -10.37 20.81 -5.17
CA LEU A 153 -9.00 20.45 -4.84
C LEU A 153 -7.98 21.10 -5.79
N LEU A 154 -8.28 21.20 -7.09
CA LEU A 154 -7.42 21.83 -8.08
C LEU A 154 -7.28 23.34 -7.82
N ILE A 155 -8.37 24.03 -7.46
CA ILE A 155 -8.33 25.43 -7.03
C ILE A 155 -7.42 25.58 -5.80
N GLN A 156 -7.59 24.69 -4.81
CA GLN A 156 -6.78 24.69 -3.59
C GLN A 156 -5.27 24.48 -3.92
N PHE A 157 -4.94 23.52 -4.79
CA PHE A 157 -3.56 23.30 -5.23
C PHE A 157 -2.95 24.50 -5.95
N ILE A 158 -3.67 25.11 -6.90
CA ILE A 158 -3.17 26.28 -7.65
C ILE A 158 -2.87 27.45 -6.72
N ILE A 159 -3.77 27.72 -5.77
CA ILE A 159 -3.58 28.78 -4.77
C ILE A 159 -2.36 28.48 -3.91
N SER A 160 -2.28 27.25 -3.36
CA SER A 160 -1.18 26.83 -2.49
C SER A 160 0.18 26.87 -3.21
N LEU A 161 0.27 26.41 -4.46
CA LEU A 161 1.51 26.37 -5.25
C LEU A 161 2.17 27.76 -5.37
N LYS A 162 1.37 28.81 -5.59
CA LYS A 162 1.88 30.19 -5.70
C LYS A 162 2.52 30.71 -4.42
N ASP A 163 2.01 30.32 -3.26
CA ASP A 163 2.56 30.77 -1.98
C ASP A 163 3.66 29.85 -1.48
N VAL A 164 3.53 28.52 -1.65
CA VAL A 164 4.57 27.54 -1.32
C VAL A 164 5.84 27.81 -2.13
N SER A 165 5.73 28.16 -3.41
CA SER A 165 6.90 28.50 -4.24
C SER A 165 7.65 29.74 -3.73
N LYS A 166 6.93 30.75 -3.21
CA LYS A 166 7.57 31.90 -2.53
C LYS A 166 8.21 31.48 -1.21
N LYS A 167 7.47 30.76 -0.37
CA LYS A 167 7.96 30.24 0.93
C LYS A 167 9.15 29.30 0.78
N TRP A 168 9.26 28.55 -0.32
CA TRP A 168 10.41 27.68 -0.61
C TRP A 168 11.73 28.46 -0.68
N ILE A 169 11.69 29.71 -1.18
CA ILE A 169 12.86 30.57 -1.29
C ILE A 169 13.13 31.28 0.05
N SER A 170 12.07 31.76 0.72
CA SER A 170 12.22 32.60 1.91
C SER A 170 12.31 31.84 3.23
N GLU A 171 11.77 30.62 3.33
CA GLU A 171 11.66 29.88 4.59
C GLU A 171 12.53 28.62 4.65
N ASN A 172 13.35 28.53 5.71
CA ASN A 172 14.25 27.41 5.92
C ASN A 172 13.57 26.06 6.25
N LYS A 173 12.25 26.04 6.52
CA LYS A 173 11.51 24.84 6.98
C LYS A 173 10.78 24.10 5.86
N ILE A 174 10.19 24.84 4.90
CA ILE A 174 9.47 24.27 3.75
C ILE A 174 10.42 23.51 2.82
N LYS A 175 11.63 24.04 2.64
CA LYS A 175 12.62 23.45 1.75
C LYS A 175 13.00 22.00 2.12
N PRO A 176 13.38 21.69 3.37
CA PRO A 176 13.57 20.31 3.81
C PRO A 176 12.36 19.39 3.57
N ILE A 177 11.13 19.86 3.76
CA ILE A 177 9.92 19.04 3.61
C ILE A 177 9.72 18.58 2.16
N ILE A 178 9.81 19.50 1.20
CA ILE A 178 9.64 19.14 -0.22
C ILE A 178 10.79 18.22 -0.68
N ILE A 179 12.03 18.41 -0.18
CA ILE A 179 13.14 17.48 -0.45
C ILE A 179 12.84 16.08 0.10
N CYS A 180 12.36 15.97 1.35
CA CYS A 180 11.96 14.71 1.96
C CYS A 180 10.86 14.01 1.13
N MET A 181 9.85 14.76 0.72
CA MET A 181 8.76 14.27 -0.12
C MET A 181 9.27 13.79 -1.49
N GLY A 182 10.19 14.51 -2.11
CA GLY A 182 10.79 14.13 -3.40
C GLY A 182 11.61 12.84 -3.31
N ILE A 183 12.46 12.69 -2.28
CA ILE A 183 13.22 11.45 -2.05
C ILE A 183 12.27 10.27 -1.82
N TYR A 184 11.24 10.47 -1.00
CA TYR A 184 10.26 9.43 -0.73
C TYR A 184 9.43 9.08 -1.98
N PHE A 185 9.05 10.06 -2.78
CA PHE A 185 8.34 9.85 -4.06
C PHE A 185 9.16 8.98 -5.01
N LEU A 186 10.45 9.29 -5.20
CA LEU A 186 11.35 8.48 -6.04
C LEU A 186 11.50 7.06 -5.46
N TRP A 187 11.66 6.94 -4.15
CA TRP A 187 11.77 5.65 -3.50
C TRP A 187 10.56 4.75 -3.76
N ILE A 188 9.34 5.26 -3.56
CA ILE A 188 8.14 4.43 -3.76
C ILE A 188 7.89 4.13 -5.24
N LEU A 189 8.19 5.06 -6.14
CA LEU A 189 8.04 4.87 -7.58
C LEU A 189 8.89 3.69 -8.06
N LEU A 190 10.12 3.57 -7.56
CA LEU A 190 11.09 2.56 -8.00
C LEU A 190 10.98 1.23 -7.25
N PHE A 191 10.75 1.26 -5.93
CA PHE A 191 11.01 0.12 -5.06
C PHE A 191 9.82 -0.37 -4.24
N GLN A 192 8.63 0.22 -4.41
CA GLN A 192 7.41 -0.21 -3.72
C GLN A 192 6.31 -0.59 -4.71
N ASN A 193 5.40 -1.45 -4.24
CA ASN A 193 4.22 -1.85 -5.01
C ASN A 193 3.20 -0.70 -5.08
N VAL A 194 3.37 0.21 -6.05
CA VAL A 194 2.44 1.33 -6.29
C VAL A 194 1.27 0.95 -7.21
N VAL A 195 1.39 -0.18 -7.94
CA VAL A 195 0.41 -0.64 -8.93
C VAL A 195 -0.81 -1.27 -8.26
N TYR A 196 -0.56 -2.15 -7.27
CA TYR A 196 -1.61 -2.95 -6.63
C TYR A 196 -1.90 -2.55 -5.18
N LYS A 197 -1.04 -1.72 -4.59
CA LYS A 197 -1.13 -1.31 -3.18
C LYS A 197 -0.87 0.19 -2.99
N SER A 198 -1.94 0.98 -2.98
CA SER A 198 -1.87 2.43 -2.75
C SER A 198 -1.32 2.87 -1.38
N ARG A 199 -1.13 1.98 -0.40
CA ARG A 199 -0.72 2.36 0.98
C ARG A 199 0.59 3.14 1.09
N HIS A 200 1.51 2.93 0.16
CA HIS A 200 2.82 3.58 0.20
C HIS A 200 2.75 5.08 -0.11
N VAL A 201 1.63 5.59 -0.63
CA VAL A 201 1.44 7.03 -0.89
C VAL A 201 1.03 7.83 0.35
N LEU A 202 0.69 7.16 1.45
CA LEU A 202 0.14 7.82 2.64
C LEU A 202 1.02 8.96 3.18
N PRO A 203 2.36 8.83 3.28
CA PRO A 203 3.19 9.96 3.70
C PRO A 203 3.14 11.14 2.73
N ILE A 204 3.10 10.88 1.41
CA ILE A 204 3.01 11.95 0.39
C ILE A 204 1.71 12.72 0.56
N ILE A 205 0.59 12.03 0.73
CA ILE A 205 -0.72 12.67 0.96
C ILE A 205 -0.63 13.59 2.18
N PHE A 206 -0.06 13.11 3.29
CA PHE A 206 0.07 13.90 4.51
C PHE A 206 0.92 15.16 4.31
N PHE A 207 2.08 15.05 3.65
CA PHE A 207 2.92 16.23 3.38
C PHE A 207 2.31 17.17 2.35
N LEU A 208 1.56 16.66 1.36
CA LEU A 208 0.76 17.50 0.48
C LEU A 208 -0.31 18.28 1.25
N CYS A 209 -0.98 17.66 2.23
CA CYS A 209 -1.91 18.37 3.12
C CYS A 209 -1.20 19.49 3.91
N ILE A 210 0.01 19.24 4.43
CA ILE A 210 0.81 20.28 5.09
C ILE A 210 1.10 21.43 4.13
N LEU A 211 1.57 21.13 2.91
CA LEU A 211 1.88 22.15 1.90
C LEU A 211 0.64 22.94 1.47
N LEU A 212 -0.52 22.28 1.35
CA LEU A 212 -1.80 22.94 1.10
C LEU A 212 -2.12 23.94 2.21
N ILE A 213 -2.05 23.51 3.48
CA ILE A 213 -2.33 24.35 4.65
C ILE A 213 -1.36 25.55 4.72
N GLU A 214 -0.07 25.31 4.52
CA GLU A 214 0.97 26.34 4.55
C GLU A 214 0.83 27.35 3.40
N GLY A 215 0.45 26.89 2.21
CA GLY A 215 0.24 27.73 1.03
C GLY A 215 -1.07 28.52 1.03
N GLN A 216 -1.93 28.32 2.02
CA GLN A 216 -3.28 28.93 2.06
C GLN A 216 -3.52 29.78 3.31
N GLU A 217 -2.48 29.99 4.12
CA GLU A 217 -2.54 30.69 5.40
C GLU A 217 -3.20 32.08 5.29
N LYS A 218 -2.90 32.83 4.22
CA LYS A 218 -3.44 34.18 3.99
C LYS A 218 -4.91 34.23 3.54
N TYR A 219 -5.47 33.10 3.12
CA TYR A 219 -6.86 32.99 2.65
C TYR A 219 -7.80 32.47 3.73
N ARG A 220 -7.31 32.28 4.96
CA ARG A 220 -8.12 31.82 6.08
C ARG A 220 -9.24 32.82 6.37
N GLY A 221 -10.48 32.36 6.25
CA GLY A 221 -11.69 33.15 6.48
C GLY A 221 -12.93 32.27 6.42
N LYS A 222 -14.10 32.81 6.80
CA LYS A 222 -15.35 32.05 6.88
C LYS A 222 -15.71 31.32 5.57
N LEU A 223 -15.55 32.02 4.44
CA LEU A 223 -15.84 31.47 3.11
C LEU A 223 -14.89 30.32 2.74
N PHE A 224 -13.59 30.51 2.99
CA PHE A 224 -12.58 29.48 2.75
C PHE A 224 -12.82 28.23 3.62
N SER A 225 -13.09 28.42 4.92
CA SER A 225 -13.44 27.32 5.82
C SER A 225 -14.70 26.59 5.34
N GLY A 226 -15.71 27.31 4.84
CA GLY A 226 -16.90 26.72 4.24
C GLY A 226 -16.60 25.80 3.05
N ILE A 227 -15.68 26.20 2.16
CA ILE A 227 -15.22 25.36 1.04
C ILE A 227 -14.54 24.08 1.55
N VAL A 228 -13.64 24.21 2.54
CA VAL A 228 -12.92 23.06 3.12
C VAL A 228 -13.89 22.10 3.82
N TYR A 229 -14.84 22.60 4.60
CA TYR A 229 -15.86 21.76 5.25
C TYR A 229 -16.76 21.08 4.23
N THR A 230 -17.14 21.76 3.15
CA THR A 230 -17.91 21.15 2.05
C THR A 230 -17.14 20.00 1.39
N TYR A 231 -15.84 20.19 1.14
CA TYR A 231 -14.96 19.13 0.63
C TYR A 231 -14.95 17.91 1.57
N PHE A 232 -14.77 18.12 2.88
CA PHE A 232 -14.80 17.03 3.87
C PHE A 232 -16.18 16.35 3.98
N ALA A 233 -17.28 17.10 3.91
CA ALA A 233 -18.62 16.54 3.93
C ALA A 233 -18.87 15.59 2.75
N ILE A 234 -18.45 15.97 1.55
CA ILE A 234 -18.57 15.11 0.36
C ILE A 234 -17.64 13.90 0.48
N LEU A 235 -16.41 14.05 0.99
CA LEU A 235 -15.53 12.92 1.26
C LEU A 235 -16.12 11.95 2.29
N LEU A 236 -16.77 12.46 3.35
CA LEU A 236 -17.46 11.63 4.34
C LEU A 236 -18.58 10.82 3.69
N PHE A 237 -19.37 11.43 2.80
CA PHE A 237 -20.39 10.72 2.03
C PHE A 237 -19.79 9.60 1.15
N HIS A 238 -18.68 9.88 0.44
CA HIS A 238 -17.96 8.86 -0.34
C HIS A 238 -17.48 7.70 0.53
N ASN A 239 -16.87 8.02 1.69
CA ASN A 239 -16.41 7.02 2.64
C ASN A 239 -17.57 6.19 3.22
N ALA A 240 -18.70 6.81 3.57
CA ALA A 240 -19.88 6.11 4.05
C ALA A 240 -20.41 5.11 3.01
N ASN A 241 -20.46 5.51 1.74
CA ASN A 241 -20.85 4.62 0.64
C ASN A 241 -19.87 3.45 0.47
N LEU A 242 -18.56 3.72 0.53
CA LEU A 242 -17.55 2.66 0.47
C LEU A 242 -17.65 1.70 1.66
N ILE A 243 -17.88 2.20 2.87
CA ILE A 243 -18.10 1.36 4.06
C ILE A 243 -19.35 0.50 3.89
N ASN A 244 -20.43 1.06 3.37
CA ASN A 244 -21.65 0.30 3.12
C ASN A 244 -21.43 -0.80 2.07
N GLN A 245 -20.72 -0.51 0.99
CA GLN A 245 -20.33 -1.50 -0.02
C GLN A 245 -19.40 -2.58 0.55
N HIS A 246 -18.57 -2.24 1.53
CA HIS A 246 -17.67 -3.19 2.19
C HIS A 246 -18.42 -4.28 2.95
N LYS A 247 -19.71 -4.08 3.29
CA LYS A 247 -20.58 -5.10 3.88
C LYS A 247 -20.97 -6.20 2.88
N ASN A 248 -20.93 -5.92 1.57
CA ASN A 248 -21.35 -6.86 0.51
C ASN A 248 -20.28 -7.92 0.16
N PHE A 249 -19.34 -8.19 1.07
CA PHE A 249 -18.21 -9.11 0.92
C PHE A 249 -17.25 -8.83 -0.26
N THR A 250 -16.02 -9.31 -0.14
CA THR A 250 -15.03 -9.25 -1.24
C THR A 250 -15.34 -10.32 -2.28
N ALA A 251 -14.83 -10.16 -3.52
CA ALA A 251 -14.97 -11.18 -4.56
C ALA A 251 -14.46 -12.56 -4.11
N VAL A 252 -13.34 -12.59 -3.37
CA VAL A 252 -12.77 -13.81 -2.78
C VAL A 252 -13.75 -14.50 -1.82
N LYS A 253 -14.39 -13.72 -0.94
CA LYS A 253 -15.37 -14.24 0.02
C LYS A 253 -16.64 -14.73 -0.68
N LYS A 254 -17.14 -14.00 -1.69
CA LYS A 254 -18.27 -14.44 -2.52
C LYS A 254 -17.96 -15.76 -3.24
N LEU A 255 -16.76 -15.88 -3.81
CA LEU A 255 -16.28 -17.12 -4.43
C LEU A 255 -16.23 -18.28 -3.41
N LYS A 256 -15.73 -18.02 -2.20
CA LYS A 256 -15.72 -19.03 -1.13
C LYS A 256 -17.13 -19.49 -0.78
N ASP A 257 -18.07 -18.56 -0.67
CA ASP A 257 -19.46 -18.87 -0.35
C ASP A 257 -20.14 -19.63 -1.51
N TYR A 258 -19.82 -19.29 -2.76
CA TYR A 258 -20.25 -20.06 -3.95
C TYR A 258 -19.71 -21.49 -3.94
N ILE A 259 -18.41 -21.69 -3.72
CA ILE A 259 -17.78 -23.02 -3.60
C ILE A 259 -18.45 -23.84 -2.49
N SER A 260 -18.83 -23.19 -1.39
CA SER A 260 -19.49 -23.86 -0.26
C SER A 260 -20.96 -24.21 -0.54
N ALA A 261 -21.63 -23.46 -1.40
CA ALA A 261 -23.06 -23.59 -1.67
C ALA A 261 -23.38 -24.61 -2.78
N ASP A 262 -22.52 -24.81 -3.80
CA ASP A 262 -22.77 -25.70 -4.95
C ASP A 262 -22.57 -27.21 -4.67
N GLY A 263 -22.73 -27.63 -3.41
CA GLY A 263 -22.43 -29.00 -2.99
C GLY A 263 -20.92 -29.33 -2.99
N GLY A 264 -20.06 -28.32 -3.14
CA GLY A 264 -18.60 -28.46 -3.16
C GLY A 264 -18.02 -28.79 -4.54
N PHE A 265 -16.73 -28.49 -4.69
CA PHE A 265 -15.91 -28.94 -5.81
C PHE A 265 -14.89 -29.95 -5.28
N ASP A 266 -14.69 -31.04 -6.00
CA ASP A 266 -13.71 -32.07 -5.62
C ASP A 266 -12.29 -31.55 -5.77
N THR A 267 -12.05 -30.70 -6.78
CA THR A 267 -10.72 -30.16 -7.08
C THR A 267 -10.80 -28.68 -7.43
N ILE A 268 -9.92 -27.89 -6.83
CA ILE A 268 -9.79 -26.44 -7.06
C ILE A 268 -8.38 -26.15 -7.56
N ILE A 269 -8.29 -25.59 -8.77
CA ILE A 269 -7.05 -25.16 -9.41
C ILE A 269 -6.93 -23.64 -9.24
N SER A 270 -5.91 -23.18 -8.52
CA SER A 270 -5.70 -21.74 -8.29
C SER A 270 -4.28 -21.42 -7.85
N ILE A 271 -3.96 -20.13 -7.69
CA ILE A 271 -2.67 -19.66 -7.15
C ILE A 271 -2.48 -20.05 -5.67
N PRO A 272 -1.22 -20.16 -5.20
CA PRO A 272 -0.91 -20.65 -3.86
C PRO A 272 -1.64 -19.88 -2.76
N LEU A 273 -1.74 -18.56 -2.92
CA LEU A 273 -2.37 -17.67 -1.94
C LEU A 273 -3.88 -17.88 -1.82
N MET A 274 -4.55 -18.20 -2.94
CA MET A 274 -5.98 -18.48 -2.95
C MET A 274 -6.26 -19.88 -2.37
N ASN A 275 -5.41 -20.87 -2.71
CA ASN A 275 -5.43 -22.19 -2.08
C ASN A 275 -5.25 -22.09 -0.56
N PHE A 276 -4.29 -21.30 -0.09
CA PHE A 276 -4.09 -21.06 1.35
C PHE A 276 -5.33 -20.44 2.00
N TYR A 277 -5.94 -19.43 1.36
CA TYR A 277 -7.17 -18.82 1.84
C TYR A 277 -8.30 -19.85 1.99
N PHE A 278 -8.57 -20.67 0.97
CA PHE A 278 -9.63 -21.67 1.04
C PHE A 278 -9.35 -22.77 2.07
N LYS A 279 -8.10 -23.25 2.17
CA LYS A 279 -7.66 -24.21 3.21
C LYS A 279 -7.87 -23.66 4.62
N SER A 280 -7.49 -22.41 4.87
CA SER A 280 -7.69 -21.76 6.18
C SER A 280 -9.16 -21.59 6.57
N HIS A 281 -10.06 -21.60 5.59
CA HIS A 281 -11.51 -21.57 5.78
C HIS A 281 -12.17 -22.96 5.71
N GLN A 282 -11.37 -24.03 5.81
CA GLN A 282 -11.84 -25.43 5.90
C GLN A 282 -12.68 -25.90 4.69
N ILE A 283 -12.44 -25.34 3.51
CA ILE A 283 -13.04 -25.85 2.28
C ILE A 283 -12.45 -27.22 1.97
N LYS A 284 -13.31 -28.25 1.89
CA LYS A 284 -12.93 -29.63 1.59
C LYS A 284 -12.86 -29.81 0.07
N ALA A 285 -11.65 -29.66 -0.48
CA ALA A 285 -11.34 -29.90 -1.89
C ALA A 285 -9.86 -30.27 -2.03
N ASP A 286 -9.51 -30.97 -3.11
CA ASP A 286 -8.13 -31.15 -3.53
C ASP A 286 -7.64 -29.85 -4.18
N PHE A 287 -6.67 -29.20 -3.55
CA PHE A 287 -6.11 -27.93 -4.02
C PHE A 287 -4.88 -28.14 -4.88
N ILE A 288 -4.88 -27.52 -6.05
CA ILE A 288 -3.83 -27.67 -7.06
C ILE A 288 -3.25 -26.30 -7.33
N ASP A 289 -1.94 -26.23 -7.22
CA ASP A 289 -1.18 -25.01 -7.41
C ASP A 289 -0.80 -24.86 -8.89
N VAL A 290 -1.16 -23.70 -9.47
CA VAL A 290 -0.81 -23.37 -10.86
C VAL A 290 0.68 -23.10 -11.03
N ASP A 291 1.40 -22.79 -9.95
CA ASP A 291 2.84 -22.55 -9.99
C ASP A 291 3.65 -23.87 -9.85
N ASN A 292 2.98 -25.02 -9.63
CA ASN A 292 3.62 -26.33 -9.47
C ASN A 292 3.30 -27.30 -10.60
N ASP A 293 4.26 -27.49 -11.51
CA ASP A 293 4.16 -28.40 -12.66
C ASP A 293 3.79 -29.84 -12.30
N GLN A 294 4.20 -30.33 -11.13
CA GLN A 294 3.86 -31.69 -10.69
C GLN A 294 2.38 -31.81 -10.32
N ASP A 295 1.80 -30.77 -9.73
CA ASP A 295 0.39 -30.75 -9.34
C ASP A 295 -0.52 -30.61 -10.57
N ILE A 296 -0.10 -29.84 -11.57
CA ILE A 296 -0.79 -29.77 -12.88
C ILE A 296 -0.81 -31.14 -13.55
N LYS A 297 0.31 -31.90 -13.50
CA LYS A 297 0.37 -33.27 -14.04
C LYS A 297 -0.60 -34.22 -13.33
N LYS A 298 -0.81 -34.10 -12.01
CA LYS A 298 -1.76 -34.95 -11.27
C LYS A 298 -3.20 -34.82 -11.74
N VAL A 299 -3.64 -33.60 -12.13
CA VAL A 299 -5.00 -33.37 -12.71
C VAL A 299 -5.22 -34.23 -13.96
N LEU A 300 -4.18 -34.36 -14.77
CA LEU A 300 -4.25 -34.92 -16.10
C LEU A 300 -4.24 -36.45 -16.09
N PHE A 301 -3.54 -37.05 -15.13
CA PHE A 301 -3.41 -38.51 -15.01
C PHE A 301 -4.38 -39.12 -13.99
N GLY A 302 -4.97 -38.32 -13.10
CA GLY A 302 -5.88 -38.77 -12.04
C GLY A 302 -7.38 -38.67 -12.35
N SER A 303 -7.77 -38.23 -13.54
CA SER A 303 -9.18 -37.96 -13.91
C SER A 303 -9.98 -39.25 -14.24
N SER A 304 -10.09 -40.16 -13.28
CA SER A 304 -11.14 -41.19 -13.32
C SER A 304 -12.49 -40.59 -12.88
N ASN A 305 -13.49 -40.67 -13.75
CA ASN A 305 -14.93 -40.47 -13.58
C ASN A 305 -15.45 -39.57 -12.43
N ASN A 306 -16.10 -38.45 -12.84
CA ASN A 306 -17.10 -37.64 -12.11
C ASN A 306 -16.63 -36.60 -11.09
N ARG A 307 -15.37 -36.15 -11.14
CA ARG A 307 -14.92 -35.05 -10.27
C ARG A 307 -15.35 -33.67 -10.82
N LYS A 308 -16.01 -32.86 -9.99
CA LYS A 308 -16.27 -31.43 -10.26
C LYS A 308 -14.97 -30.63 -10.07
N VAL A 309 -14.40 -30.12 -11.16
CA VAL A 309 -13.16 -29.32 -11.14
C VAL A 309 -13.46 -27.84 -11.39
N LEU A 310 -13.03 -26.98 -10.46
CA LEU A 310 -13.10 -25.52 -10.59
C LEU A 310 -11.71 -24.93 -10.78
N MET A 311 -11.56 -24.09 -11.79
CA MET A 311 -10.38 -23.24 -11.99
C MET A 311 -10.74 -21.81 -11.57
N VAL A 312 -9.93 -21.23 -10.68
CA VAL A 312 -10.12 -19.85 -10.18
C VAL A 312 -9.06 -18.96 -10.81
N GLY A 313 -9.45 -18.16 -11.80
CA GLY A 313 -8.54 -17.44 -12.70
C GLY A 313 -8.46 -18.12 -14.07
N ASP A 314 -7.86 -17.43 -15.05
CA ASP A 314 -7.73 -17.97 -16.41
C ASP A 314 -6.35 -18.59 -16.62
N TYR A 315 -6.28 -19.91 -16.42
CA TYR A 315 -5.06 -20.71 -16.59
C TYR A 315 -5.22 -21.77 -17.67
N ARG A 316 -6.16 -21.57 -18.60
CA ARG A 316 -6.48 -22.54 -19.64
C ARG A 316 -5.29 -22.87 -20.53
N HIS A 317 -4.39 -21.90 -20.74
CA HIS A 317 -3.14 -22.09 -21.48
C HIS A 317 -2.24 -23.22 -20.94
N LEU A 318 -2.32 -23.56 -19.65
CA LEU A 318 -1.59 -24.68 -19.05
C LEU A 318 -2.14 -26.06 -19.49
N PHE A 319 -3.33 -26.06 -20.09
CA PHE A 319 -4.11 -27.23 -20.47
C PHE A 319 -4.43 -27.28 -21.99
N ASP A 320 -4.06 -26.27 -22.78
CA ASP A 320 -4.38 -26.15 -24.22
C ASP A 320 -3.89 -27.34 -25.08
N HIS A 321 -2.83 -28.03 -24.67
CA HIS A 321 -2.30 -29.20 -25.37
C HIS A 321 -2.97 -30.53 -24.95
N LYS A 322 -4.00 -30.50 -24.11
CA LYS A 322 -4.51 -31.69 -23.41
C LYS A 322 -6.04 -31.74 -23.51
N LYS A 323 -6.60 -32.95 -23.58
CA LYS A 323 -8.03 -33.27 -23.85
C LYS A 323 -9.06 -32.71 -22.84
N SER A 324 -8.69 -31.79 -21.96
CA SER A 324 -9.56 -31.16 -20.96
C SER A 324 -10.01 -29.79 -21.46
N SER A 325 -11.31 -29.61 -21.69
CA SER A 325 -11.88 -28.32 -22.05
C SER A 325 -12.42 -27.59 -20.82
N PHE A 326 -12.31 -26.26 -20.78
CA PHE A 326 -12.81 -25.44 -19.67
C PHE A 326 -13.76 -24.37 -20.23
N SER A 327 -15.01 -24.34 -19.76
CA SER A 327 -15.90 -23.20 -20.01
C SER A 327 -15.81 -22.19 -18.89
N ARG A 328 -16.08 -20.94 -19.25
CA ARG A 328 -16.32 -19.90 -18.27
C ARG A 328 -17.59 -20.22 -17.50
N ASP A 329 -17.47 -20.22 -16.18
CA ASP A 329 -18.57 -20.52 -15.25
C ASP A 329 -19.17 -19.21 -14.74
N THR A 330 -18.52 -18.56 -13.78
CA THR A 330 -19.04 -17.33 -13.17
C THR A 330 -17.95 -16.28 -12.99
N ALA A 331 -18.36 -15.08 -12.57
CA ALA A 331 -17.42 -14.01 -12.25
C ALA A 331 -17.89 -13.24 -11.01
N PHE A 332 -17.00 -13.11 -10.03
CA PHE A 332 -17.24 -12.43 -8.77
C PHE A 332 -16.58 -11.06 -8.77
N TYR A 333 -17.29 -10.06 -8.25
CA TYR A 333 -16.85 -8.67 -8.27
C TYR A 333 -17.03 -7.99 -6.91
N HIS A 334 -16.14 -7.05 -6.63
CA HIS A 334 -16.31 -6.01 -5.59
C HIS A 334 -15.78 -4.67 -6.11
N ASN A 335 -16.11 -3.57 -5.43
CA ASN A 335 -15.64 -2.24 -5.83
C ASN A 335 -14.10 -2.14 -5.70
N PRO A 336 -13.33 -1.88 -6.78
CA PRO A 336 -11.87 -1.78 -6.71
C PRO A 336 -11.34 -0.70 -5.75
N TYR A 337 -12.14 0.33 -5.44
CA TYR A 337 -11.78 1.36 -4.47
C TYR A 337 -11.90 0.89 -3.00
N MET A 338 -12.60 -0.22 -2.76
CA MET A 338 -12.60 -0.93 -1.47
C MET A 338 -11.32 -1.76 -1.31
N ASN A 339 -10.94 -2.48 -2.38
CA ASN A 339 -9.71 -3.27 -2.46
C ASN A 339 -9.36 -3.47 -3.94
N GLN A 340 -8.18 -3.03 -4.36
CA GLN A 340 -7.76 -3.17 -5.76
C GLN A 340 -7.39 -4.62 -6.10
N MET A 341 -6.91 -5.38 -5.09
CA MET A 341 -6.55 -6.78 -5.28
C MET A 341 -7.80 -7.63 -5.55
N TRP A 342 -7.77 -8.37 -6.66
CA TRP A 342 -8.81 -9.31 -7.08
C TRP A 342 -10.22 -8.70 -7.07
N SER A 343 -10.36 -7.46 -7.56
CA SER A 343 -11.67 -6.80 -7.72
C SER A 343 -12.62 -7.54 -8.65
N LYS A 344 -12.06 -8.42 -9.49
CA LYS A 344 -12.76 -9.37 -10.35
C LYS A 344 -12.07 -10.72 -10.27
N ILE A 345 -12.83 -11.78 -10.05
CA ILE A 345 -12.34 -13.16 -10.11
C ILE A 345 -13.26 -13.93 -11.04
N THR A 346 -12.72 -14.46 -12.13
CA THR A 346 -13.43 -15.31 -13.07
C THR A 346 -13.14 -16.77 -12.75
N THR A 347 -14.18 -17.60 -12.76
CA THR A 347 -14.05 -19.05 -12.62
C THR A 347 -14.32 -19.75 -13.93
N PHE A 348 -13.72 -20.93 -14.06
CA PHE A 348 -13.95 -21.83 -15.17
C PHE A 348 -14.21 -23.22 -14.63
N GLN A 349 -15.14 -23.94 -15.24
CA GLN A 349 -15.43 -25.33 -14.91
C GLN A 349 -14.92 -26.21 -16.03
N MET A 350 -14.39 -27.38 -15.68
CA MET A 350 -13.98 -28.37 -16.66
C MET A 350 -15.21 -28.99 -17.33
N ILE A 351 -15.31 -28.85 -18.66
CA ILE A 351 -16.28 -29.58 -19.48
C ILE A 351 -15.59 -30.83 -20.02
N LYS A 352 -16.26 -31.98 -19.89
CA LYS A 352 -15.83 -33.23 -20.50
C LYS A 352 -15.95 -33.21 -22.01
#